data_AF-A0AA41VVE7-F1
#
_entry.id   AF-A0AA41VVE7-F1
#
_cell.length_a   1.000
_cell.length_b   1.000
_cell.length_c   1.000
_cell.angle_alpha   90.00
_cell.angle_beta   90.00
_cell.angle_gamma   90.00
#
_symmetry.space_group_name_H-M   'P 1'
#
loop_
_entity.id
_entity.type
_entity.pdbx_description
1 polymer ?
#
loop_
_entity_poly.entity_id
_entity_poly.type
_entity_poly.pdbx_seq_one_letter_code
_entity_poly.pdbx_strand_id
1 'polypeptide(L)' 'ECPLDLKEAISATCFAAPRCADLPELLQVQMLFASKYGKEFITAASELMPDCGVNRQ' A
#
# COMPACT_ATOMS: atom_id res chain seq x y z
N GLU A 1 6.86 -0.92 -12.38
CA GLU A 1 5.41 -0.65 -12.28
C GLU A 1 4.72 -1.84 -11.62
N CYS A 2 3.72 -1.61 -10.77
CA CYS A 2 3.01 -2.70 -10.07
C CYS A 2 1.96 -3.35 -10.99
N PRO A 3 1.86 -4.69 -11.06
CA PRO A 3 0.79 -5.36 -11.80
C PRO A 3 -0.59 -4.93 -11.30
N LEU A 4 -1.56 -4.79 -12.21
CA LEU A 4 -2.94 -4.38 -11.87
C LEU A 4 -3.60 -5.32 -10.87
N ASP A 5 -3.44 -6.64 -11.04
CA ASP A 5 -4.00 -7.66 -10.15
C ASP A 5 -3.45 -7.60 -8.72
N LEU A 6 -2.23 -7.05 -8.54
CA LEU A 6 -1.59 -6.91 -7.23
C LEU A 6 -1.73 -5.51 -6.65
N LYS A 7 -2.08 -4.51 -7.49
CA LYS A 7 -2.17 -3.11 -7.09
C LYS A 7 -3.18 -2.92 -5.96
N GLU A 8 -4.35 -3.54 -6.05
CA GLU A 8 -5.38 -3.45 -5.02
C GLU A 8 -4.91 -4.04 -3.68
N ALA A 9 -4.39 -5.27 -3.68
CA ALA A 9 -3.93 -5.95 -2.47
C ALA A 9 -2.77 -5.20 -1.79
N ILE A 10 -1.80 -4.72 -2.58
CA ILE A 10 -0.66 -3.96 -2.07
C ILE A 10 -1.12 -2.61 -1.54
N SER A 11 -1.99 -1.89 -2.26
CA SER A 11 -2.53 -0.62 -1.80
C SER A 11 -3.33 -0.76 -0.51
N ALA A 12 -4.19 -1.78 -0.39
CA ALA A 12 -4.93 -2.08 0.83
C ALA A 12 -4.00 -2.41 2.01
N THR A 13 -2.95 -3.19 1.76
CA THR A 13 -1.93 -3.51 2.77
C THR A 13 -1.19 -2.26 3.23
N CYS A 14 -0.79 -1.38 2.30
CA CYS A 14 -0.10 -0.13 2.61
C CYS A 14 -1.00 0.85 3.37
N PHE A 15 -2.30 0.84 3.08
CA PHE A 15 -3.29 1.62 3.82
C PHE A 15 -3.50 1.08 5.25
N ALA A 16 -3.56 -0.25 5.42
CA ALA A 16 -3.76 -0.88 6.73
C ALA A 16 -2.50 -0.84 7.61
N ALA A 17 -1.30 -0.95 7.02
CA ALA A 17 -0.03 -1.03 7.72
C ALA A 17 0.18 0.05 8.82
N PRO A 18 0.02 1.37 8.56
CA PRO A 18 0.16 2.39 9.59
C PRO A 18 -0.97 2.40 10.63
N ARG A 19 -2.08 1.70 10.37
CA ARG A 19 -3.24 1.58 11.28
C ARG A 19 -3.15 0.34 12.17
N CYS A 20 -2.39 -0.68 11.76
CA CYS A 20 -2.11 -1.88 12.53
C CYS A 20 -0.86 -1.71 13.39
N ALA A 21 -0.99 -1.02 14.53
CA ALA A 21 0.11 -0.85 15.50
C ALA A 21 0.56 -2.18 16.15
N ASP A 22 -0.30 -3.19 16.14
CA ASP A 22 -0.03 -4.52 16.70
C ASP A 22 0.85 -5.41 15.82
N LEU A 23 1.10 -5.01 14.56
CA LEU A 23 1.87 -5.82 13.59
C LEU A 23 2.93 -4.97 12.87
N PRO A 24 4.09 -4.69 13.51
CA PRO A 24 5.16 -3.88 12.92
C PRO A 24 5.73 -4.48 11.62
N GLU A 25 5.54 -5.77 11.37
CA GLU A 25 5.91 -6.46 10.15
C GLU A 25 5.17 -5.90 8.93
N LEU A 26 3.92 -5.43 9.08
CA LEU A 26 3.17 -4.79 8.00
C LEU A 26 3.86 -3.49 7.55
N LEU A 27 4.43 -2.72 8.48
CA LEU A 27 5.22 -1.54 8.15
C LEU A 27 6.48 -1.91 7.37
N GLN A 28 7.16 -3.00 7.76
CA GLN A 28 8.34 -3.48 7.04
C GLN A 28 7.98 -3.92 5.60
N VAL A 29 6.85 -4.60 5.43
CA VAL A 29 6.33 -5.00 4.11
C VAL A 29 5.99 -3.76 3.26
N GLN A 30 5.36 -2.74 3.84
CA GLN A 30 5.12 -1.46 3.17
C GLN A 30 6.42 -0.81 2.69
N MET A 31 7.49 -0.82 3.50
CA MET A 31 8.81 -0.31 3.10
C MET A 31 9.45 -1.13 1.96
N LEU A 32 9.29 -2.45 1.97
CA LEU A 32 9.75 -3.32 0.88
C LEU A 32 9.00 -3.00 -0.42
N PHE A 33 7.69 -2.74 -0.35
CA PHE A 33 6.92 -2.29 -1.50
C PHE A 33 7.34 -0.89 -1.98
N ALA A 34 7.68 0.02 -1.07
CA ALA A 34 8.25 1.32 -1.44
C ALA A 34 9.55 1.17 -2.23
N SER A 35 10.41 0.23 -1.82
CA SER A 35 11.67 -0.04 -2.50
C SER A 35 11.47 -0.74 -3.86
N LYS A 36 10.42 -1.57 -4.01
CA LYS A 36 10.16 -2.35 -5.23
C LYS A 36 9.35 -1.57 -6.27
N TYR A 37 8.35 -0.82 -5.84
CA TYR A 37 7.36 -0.16 -6.70
C TYR A 37 7.48 1.37 -6.71
N GLY A 38 8.28 1.93 -5.79
CA GLY A 38 8.49 3.36 -5.65
C GLY A 38 7.71 3.95 -4.48
N LYS A 39 8.26 5.01 -3.89
CA LYS A 39 7.64 5.72 -2.76
C LYS A 39 6.32 6.40 -3.15
N GLU A 40 6.25 6.93 -4.36
CA GLU A 40 5.05 7.54 -4.95
C GLU A 40 3.83 6.60 -4.86
N PHE A 41 4.05 5.31 -5.12
CA PHE A 41 3.02 4.29 -5.06
C PHE A 41 2.45 4.11 -3.64
N ILE A 42 3.34 4.07 -2.65
CA ILE A 42 2.98 3.89 -1.24
C ILE A 42 2.29 5.14 -0.68
N THR A 43 2.78 6.33 -1.04
CA THR A 43 2.15 7.59 -0.67
C THR A 43 0.73 7.65 -1.22
N ALA A 44 0.55 7.36 -2.51
CA ALA A 44 -0.76 7.31 -3.12
C ALA A 44 -1.69 6.30 -2.40
N ALA A 45 -1.21 5.06 -2.18
CA ALA A 45 -1.96 4.03 -1.48
C ALA A 45 -2.34 4.39 -0.03
N SER A 46 -1.43 5.06 0.69
CA SER A 46 -1.65 5.44 2.09
C SER A 46 -2.66 6.59 2.22
N GLU A 47 -2.70 7.49 1.23
CA GLU A 47 -3.61 8.65 1.19
C GLU A 47 -4.96 8.36 0.52
N LEU A 48 -5.23 7.12 0.08
CA LEU A 48 -6.46 6.76 -0.65
C LEU A 48 -6.72 7.71 -1.83
N MET A 49 -5.68 8.08 -2.58
CA MET A 49 -5.89 8.87 -3.79
C MET A 49 -6.90 8.16 -4.71
N PRO A 50 -7.78 8.91 -5.42
CA PRO A 50 -8.87 8.33 -6.19
C PRO A 50 -8.45 7.33 -7.29
N ASP A 51 -7.17 7.28 -7.66
CA ASP A 51 -6.59 6.36 -8.65
C ASP A 51 -5.83 5.16 -8.03
N CYS A 52 -5.95 4.96 -6.72
CA CYS A 52 -5.18 3.95 -5.99
C CYS A 52 -5.70 2.52 -6.11
N GLY A 53 -6.87 2.33 -6.73
CA GLY A 53 -7.46 1.00 -6.92
C GLY A 53 -7.83 0.30 -5.61
N VAL A 54 -8.00 1.06 -4.52
CA VAL A 54 -8.51 0.52 -3.25
C VAL A 54 -10.03 0.54 -3.34
N ASN A 55 -10.64 -0.65 -3.28
CA ASN A 55 -12.10 -0.77 -3.25
C ASN A 55 -12.66 0.01 -2.05
N ARG A 56 -13.66 0.87 -2.31
CA ARG A 56 -14.31 1.75 -1.32
C ARG A 56 -15.54 1.09 -0.66
N GLN A 57 -15.76 -0.20 -0.90
CA GLN A 57 -16.85 -0.98 -0.30
C GLN A 57 -16.64 -1.26 1.18
#